data_AF-A0A924VYN5-F1
#
_entry.id   AF-A0A924VYN5-F1
#
_cell.length_a   1.000
_cell.length_b   1.000
_cell.length_c   1.000
_cell.angle_alpha   90.00
_cell.angle_beta   90.00
_cell.angle_gamma   90.00
#
_symmetry.space_group_name_H-M   'P 1'
#
loop_
_entity.id
_entity.type
_entity.pdbx_description
1 polymer ?
#
loop_
_entity_poly.entity_id
_entity_poly.type
_entity_poly.pdbx_seq_one_letter_code
_entity_poly.pdbx_strand_id
1 'polypeptide(L)'
;MREYNSGQDQTFADRIDCRFPYNEHGAAQRLIEEARGISLNAAFCVLQEICSPPHPPPVTFARQQELLGQWIAIVDHPLVEAVLPCANALLNREELPSMVAAPILTRVGQHDGQLAALALVLSATDDTAPAIRVLEQEIRLRWEAAATSD
;
A
#
# COMPACT_ATOMS: atom_id res chain seq x y z
N MET A 1 0.45 14.01 16.08
CA MET A 1 -0.15 14.80 14.98
C MET A 1 -0.72 13.79 14.01
N ARG A 2 -2.04 13.53 14.05
CA ARG A 2 -2.68 12.54 13.16
C ARG A 2 -3.03 13.26 11.85
N GLU A 3 -2.27 13.03 10.80
CA GLU A 3 -2.58 13.50 9.45
C GLU A 3 -3.71 12.62 8.87
N TYR A 4 -4.95 12.89 9.27
CA TYR A 4 -6.12 12.24 8.69
C TYR A 4 -6.56 13.05 7.45
N ASN A 5 -5.87 12.85 6.32
CA ASN A 5 -6.12 13.53 5.05
C ASN A 5 -7.04 12.72 4.12
N SER A 6 -8.05 12.04 4.66
CA SER A 6 -8.87 11.05 3.95
C SER A 6 -9.47 11.53 2.62
N GLY A 7 -9.86 12.81 2.52
CA GLY A 7 -10.36 13.40 1.27
C GLY A 7 -9.29 13.61 0.19
N GLN A 8 -8.09 14.04 0.58
CA GLN A 8 -6.96 14.20 -0.35
C GLN A 8 -6.40 12.84 -0.77
N ASP A 9 -6.33 11.89 0.16
CA ASP A 9 -5.93 10.51 -0.11
C ASP A 9 -6.86 9.85 -1.13
N GLN A 10 -8.17 9.95 -0.96
CA GLN A 10 -9.14 9.39 -1.90
C GLN A 10 -9.02 10.05 -3.28
N THR A 11 -8.94 11.39 -3.31
CA THR A 11 -8.79 12.13 -4.58
C THR A 11 -7.51 11.71 -5.32
N PHE A 12 -6.43 11.49 -4.58
CA PHE A 12 -5.16 11.03 -5.15
C PHE A 12 -5.24 9.58 -5.64
N ALA A 13 -5.82 8.68 -4.84
CA ALA A 13 -6.03 7.28 -5.19
C ALA A 13 -6.83 7.14 -6.49
N ASP A 14 -7.98 7.81 -6.58
CA ASP A 14 -8.84 7.82 -7.79
C ASP A 14 -8.11 8.33 -9.04
N ARG A 15 -7.12 9.22 -8.86
CA ARG A 15 -6.33 9.79 -9.94
C ARG A 15 -5.28 8.81 -10.48
N ILE A 16 -4.69 7.99 -9.61
CA ILE A 16 -3.62 7.05 -9.99
C ILE A 16 -4.12 5.65 -10.29
N ASP A 17 -5.32 5.28 -9.83
CA ASP A 17 -5.92 3.96 -10.05
C ASP A 17 -5.91 3.56 -11.52
N CYS A 18 -5.13 2.52 -11.83
CA CYS A 18 -4.90 2.01 -13.18
C CYS A 18 -4.34 3.05 -14.18
N ARG A 19 -3.84 4.19 -13.70
CA ARG A 19 -3.37 5.35 -14.49
C ARG A 19 -1.96 5.78 -14.10
N PHE A 20 -1.28 5.05 -13.22
CA PHE A 20 0.09 5.34 -12.87
C PHE A 20 0.99 5.30 -14.13
N PRO A 21 1.87 6.29 -14.35
CA PRO A 21 2.66 6.41 -15.57
C PRO A 21 3.91 5.53 -15.52
N TYR A 22 3.71 4.21 -15.47
CA TYR A 22 4.75 3.21 -15.18
C TYR A 22 6.04 3.40 -16.00
N ASN A 23 5.92 3.65 -17.30
CA ASN A 23 7.05 3.71 -18.23
C ASN A 23 7.66 5.11 -18.38
N GLU A 24 7.02 6.15 -17.81
CA GLU A 24 7.51 7.52 -17.88
C GLU A 24 8.28 7.87 -16.60
N HIS A 25 9.59 7.65 -16.62
CA HIS A 25 10.48 7.79 -15.46
C HIS A 25 10.23 9.06 -14.64
N GLY A 26 10.28 10.23 -15.30
CA GLY A 26 10.09 11.50 -14.61
C GLY A 26 8.67 11.72 -14.09
N ALA A 27 7.65 11.18 -14.75
CA ALA A 27 6.27 11.31 -14.30
C ALA A 27 5.99 10.38 -13.11
N ALA A 28 6.48 9.15 -13.15
CA ALA A 28 6.38 8.19 -12.06
C ALA A 28 7.07 8.70 -10.80
N GLN A 29 8.31 9.19 -10.93
CA GLN A 29 9.06 9.72 -9.79
C GLN A 29 8.32 10.92 -9.14
N ARG A 30 7.84 11.88 -9.94
CA ARG A 30 7.08 13.03 -9.41
C ARG A 30 5.82 12.59 -8.67
N LEU A 31 5.13 11.55 -9.15
CA LEU A 31 3.94 11.02 -8.47
C LEU A 31 4.29 10.33 -7.15
N ILE A 32 5.42 9.62 -7.06
CA ILE A 32 5.89 9.04 -5.79
C ILE A 32 6.19 10.16 -4.78
N GLU A 33 6.90 11.20 -5.20
CA GLU A 33 7.22 12.38 -4.38
C GLU A 33 5.95 13.12 -3.94
N GLU A 34 5.01 13.35 -4.86
CA GLU A 34 3.72 13.99 -4.58
C GLU A 34 2.91 13.17 -3.57
N ALA A 35 2.80 11.85 -3.77
CA ALA A 35 2.08 10.97 -2.86
C ALA A 35 2.62 11.08 -1.44
N ARG A 36 3.95 11.05 -1.29
CA ARG A 36 4.60 11.19 0.02
C ARG A 36 4.33 12.55 0.66
N GLY A 37 4.22 13.61 -0.14
CA GLY A 37 3.85 14.95 0.30
C GLY A 37 2.38 15.11 0.70
N ILE A 38 1.48 14.24 0.23
CA ILE A 38 0.06 14.23 0.60
C ILE A 38 -0.13 13.52 1.95
N SER A 39 0.32 12.27 2.04
CA SER A 39 0.26 11.46 3.25
C SER A 39 1.08 10.17 3.09
N LEU A 40 1.29 9.46 4.20
CA LEU A 40 1.85 8.12 4.15
C LEU A 40 0.92 7.12 3.42
N ASN A 41 -0.39 7.26 3.59
CA ASN A 41 -1.37 6.36 2.97
C ASN A 41 -1.42 6.56 1.45
N ALA A 42 -1.33 7.80 0.96
CA ALA A 42 -1.19 8.10 -0.46
C ALA A 42 0.07 7.49 -1.06
N ALA A 43 1.20 7.51 -0.33
CA ALA A 43 2.41 6.82 -0.75
C ALA A 43 2.17 5.30 -0.88
N PHE A 44 1.42 4.69 0.05
CA PHE A 44 1.05 3.28 -0.06
C PHE A 44 0.08 2.99 -1.22
N CYS A 45 -0.78 3.92 -1.64
CA CYS A 45 -1.56 3.78 -2.87
C CYS A 45 -0.64 3.61 -4.09
N VAL A 46 0.45 4.38 -4.17
CA VAL A 46 1.45 4.23 -5.24
C VAL A 46 2.12 2.85 -5.20
N LEU A 47 2.47 2.36 -4.01
CA LEU A 47 3.05 1.02 -3.87
C LEU A 47 2.10 -0.07 -4.38
N GLN A 48 0.81 0.04 -4.07
CA GLN A 48 -0.21 -0.89 -4.56
C GLN A 48 -0.30 -0.86 -6.09
N GLU A 49 -0.32 0.32 -6.71
CA GLU A 49 -0.29 0.47 -8.17
C GLU A 49 0.96 -0.17 -8.81
N ILE A 50 2.14 0.02 -8.20
CA ILE A 50 3.39 -0.59 -8.66
C ILE A 50 3.30 -2.13 -8.61
N CYS A 51 2.70 -2.68 -7.55
CA CYS A 51 2.60 -4.12 -7.34
C CYS A 51 1.53 -4.79 -8.21
N SER A 52 0.48 -4.08 -8.57
CA SER A 52 -0.69 -4.62 -9.28
C SER A 52 -1.11 -3.73 -10.46
N PRO A 53 -0.24 -3.56 -11.49
CA PRO A 53 -0.57 -2.76 -12.65
C PRO A 53 -1.75 -3.37 -13.44
N PRO A 54 -2.58 -2.54 -14.10
CA PRO A 54 -3.68 -3.02 -14.93
C PRO A 54 -3.16 -3.86 -16.11
N HIS A 55 -3.94 -4.88 -16.48
CA HIS A 55 -3.69 -5.67 -17.69
C HIS A 55 -4.02 -4.86 -18.96
N PRO A 56 -3.36 -5.16 -20.09
CA PRO A 56 -2.27 -4.41 -20.76
C PRO A 56 -2.43 -2.87 -20.89
N PRO A 57 -1.32 -2.11 -21.04
CA PRO A 57 0.02 -2.56 -21.50
C PRO A 57 0.89 -3.21 -20.41
N PRO A 58 1.75 -4.18 -20.77
CA PRO A 58 2.58 -4.88 -19.79
C PRO A 58 3.69 -3.97 -19.25
N VAL A 59 3.71 -3.75 -17.94
CA VAL A 59 4.88 -3.25 -17.21
C VAL A 59 5.82 -4.44 -17.01
N THR A 60 7.12 -4.26 -17.29
CA THR A 60 8.09 -5.34 -17.08
C THR A 60 8.39 -5.50 -15.59
N PHE A 61 8.71 -6.72 -15.16
CA PHE A 61 9.14 -6.98 -13.79
C PHE A 61 10.33 -6.10 -13.37
N ALA A 62 11.33 -5.96 -14.26
CA ALA A 62 12.47 -5.07 -14.02
C ALA A 62 12.04 -3.62 -13.77
N ARG A 63 11.02 -3.13 -14.48
CA ARG A 63 10.49 -1.78 -14.28
C ARG A 63 9.75 -1.65 -12.96
N GLN A 64 8.97 -2.66 -12.55
CA GLN A 64 8.33 -2.68 -11.23
C GLN A 64 9.36 -2.68 -10.10
N GLN A 65 10.46 -3.43 -10.24
CA GLN A 65 11.56 -3.41 -9.27
C GLN A 65 12.25 -2.05 -9.18
N GLU A 66 12.46 -1.38 -10.32
CA GLU A 66 13.01 -0.03 -10.34
C GLU A 66 12.10 0.97 -9.62
N LEU A 67 10.79 0.93 -9.93
CA LEU A 67 9.79 1.78 -9.28
C LEU A 67 9.69 1.50 -7.77
N LEU A 68 9.76 0.24 -7.36
CA LEU A 68 9.82 -0.15 -5.95
C LEU A 68 11.07 0.45 -5.27
N GLY A 69 12.23 0.39 -5.93
CA GLY A 69 13.46 1.02 -5.43
C GLY A 69 13.34 2.53 -5.25
N GLN A 70 12.72 3.23 -6.21
CA GLN A 70 12.44 4.67 -6.11
C GLN A 70 11.48 4.97 -4.95
N TRP A 71 10.44 4.17 -4.80
CA TRP A 71 9.47 4.30 -3.72
C TRP A 71 10.12 4.13 -2.34
N ILE A 72 10.95 3.08 -2.17
CA ILE A 72 11.70 2.84 -0.92
C ILE A 72 12.61 4.02 -0.57
N ALA A 73 13.25 4.62 -1.57
CA ALA A 73 14.16 5.75 -1.35
C ALA A 73 13.44 7.04 -0.90
N ILE A 74 12.15 7.18 -1.22
CA ILE A 74 11.36 8.39 -0.91
C ILE A 74 10.55 8.23 0.39
N VAL A 75 10.04 7.03 0.67
CA VAL A 75 9.19 6.80 1.84
C VAL A 75 10.04 6.46 3.05
N ASP A 76 10.35 7.45 3.87
CA ASP A 76 11.00 7.25 5.17
C ASP A 76 9.95 6.95 6.25
N HIS A 77 9.65 5.66 6.46
CA HIS A 77 8.74 5.22 7.53
C HIS A 77 8.98 3.76 7.96
N PRO A 78 8.87 3.41 9.26
CA PRO A 78 9.06 2.03 9.75
C PRO A 78 8.10 0.97 9.20
N LEU A 79 7.00 1.38 8.56
CA LEU A 79 6.09 0.46 7.87
C LEU A 79 6.63 -0.02 6.53
N VAL A 80 7.59 0.68 5.93
CA VAL A 80 8.22 0.26 4.68
C VAL A 80 8.78 -1.16 4.84
N GLU A 81 9.67 -1.35 5.82
CA GLU A 81 10.27 -2.67 6.09
C GLU A 81 9.21 -3.75 6.37
N ALA A 82 8.11 -3.38 7.03
CA ALA A 82 7.05 -4.31 7.36
C ALA A 82 6.30 -4.82 6.12
N VAL A 83 6.06 -3.95 5.12
CA VAL A 83 5.25 -4.31 3.94
C VAL A 83 6.08 -4.80 2.74
N LEU A 84 7.40 -4.65 2.77
CA LEU A 84 8.28 -5.14 1.69
C LEU A 84 8.09 -6.63 1.35
N PRO A 85 7.88 -7.55 2.31
CA PRO A 85 7.56 -8.94 1.98
C PRO A 85 6.29 -9.06 1.13
N CYS A 86 5.25 -8.26 1.41
CA CYS A 86 4.00 -8.25 0.64
C CYS A 86 4.22 -7.71 -0.78
N ALA A 87 4.93 -6.59 -0.92
CA ALA A 87 5.26 -6.03 -2.22
C ALA A 87 6.04 -7.03 -3.07
N ASN A 88 7.07 -7.67 -2.50
CA ASN A 88 7.85 -8.69 -3.20
C ASN A 88 7.00 -9.90 -3.60
N ALA A 89 6.13 -10.41 -2.73
CA ALA A 89 5.25 -11.52 -3.07
C ALA A 89 4.36 -11.17 -4.28
N LEU A 90 3.73 -9.99 -4.28
CA LEU A 90 2.90 -9.52 -5.39
C LEU A 90 3.69 -9.38 -6.71
N LEU A 91 4.89 -8.80 -6.66
CA LEU A 91 5.77 -8.66 -7.81
C LEU A 91 6.15 -10.03 -8.41
N ASN A 92 6.35 -11.04 -7.56
CA ASN A 92 6.68 -12.41 -7.97
C ASN A 92 5.44 -13.26 -8.29
N ARG A 93 4.22 -12.72 -8.14
CA ARG A 93 2.95 -13.45 -8.26
C ARG A 93 2.84 -14.63 -7.30
N GLU A 94 3.37 -14.43 -6.11
CA GLU A 94 3.32 -15.36 -5.00
C GLU A 94 2.32 -14.87 -3.95
N GLU A 95 1.84 -15.79 -3.14
CA GLU A 95 0.99 -15.50 -1.99
C GLU A 95 1.78 -15.73 -0.70
N LEU A 96 1.57 -14.84 0.27
CA LEU A 96 2.09 -15.01 1.61
C LEU A 96 1.14 -15.90 2.42
N PRO A 97 1.68 -16.86 3.18
CA PRO A 97 0.87 -17.62 4.11
C PRO A 97 0.40 -16.70 5.25
N SER A 98 -0.78 -16.98 5.79
CA SER A 98 -1.41 -16.13 6.81
C SER A 98 -0.55 -15.94 8.07
N MET A 99 0.28 -16.94 8.42
CA MET A 99 1.22 -16.85 9.54
C MET A 99 2.29 -15.77 9.36
N VAL A 100 2.61 -15.40 8.11
CA VAL A 100 3.53 -14.31 7.77
C VAL A 100 2.76 -12.99 7.63
N ALA A 101 1.57 -13.02 7.02
CA ALA A 101 0.76 -11.83 6.80
C ALA A 101 0.18 -11.22 8.09
N ALA A 102 -0.27 -12.04 9.05
CA ALA A 102 -0.94 -11.55 10.26
C ALA A 102 -0.07 -10.61 11.13
N PRO A 103 1.23 -10.91 11.39
CA PRO A 103 2.13 -9.96 12.04
C PRO A 103 2.30 -8.64 11.29
N ILE A 104 2.35 -8.68 9.95
CA ILE A 104 2.47 -7.48 9.11
C ILE A 104 1.19 -6.64 9.22
N LEU A 105 0.03 -7.29 9.11
CA LEU A 105 -1.28 -6.65 9.24
C LEU A 105 -1.44 -5.99 10.62
N THR A 106 -1.00 -6.67 11.68
CA THR A 106 -0.98 -6.12 13.05
C THR A 106 -0.12 -4.87 13.12
N ARG A 107 1.06 -4.88 12.50
CA ARG A 107 1.98 -3.73 12.49
C ARG A 107 1.42 -2.56 11.69
N VAL A 108 0.84 -2.80 10.52
CA VAL A 108 0.09 -1.78 9.76
C VAL A 108 -1.03 -1.20 10.63
N GLY A 109 -1.77 -2.06 11.34
CA GLY A 109 -2.83 -1.66 12.25
C GLY A 109 -2.38 -0.64 13.30
N GLN A 110 -1.13 -0.66 13.76
CA GLN A 110 -0.64 0.30 14.77
C GLN A 110 -0.58 1.75 14.25
N HIS A 111 -0.75 1.96 12.95
CA HIS A 111 -0.77 3.27 12.31
C HIS A 111 -2.15 3.53 11.73
N ASP A 112 -2.90 4.43 12.36
CA ASP A 112 -4.28 4.72 11.95
C ASP A 112 -4.35 5.27 10.50
N GLY A 113 -5.42 4.89 9.80
CA GLY A 113 -5.72 5.43 8.46
C GLY A 113 -4.88 4.88 7.30
N GLN A 114 -4.02 3.87 7.53
CA GLN A 114 -3.18 3.27 6.49
C GLN A 114 -3.95 2.22 5.67
N LEU A 115 -5.06 2.63 5.06
CA LEU A 115 -5.95 1.77 4.28
C LEU A 115 -5.25 1.10 3.09
N ALA A 116 -4.39 1.82 2.37
CA ALA A 116 -3.67 1.28 1.22
C ALA A 116 -2.59 0.28 1.64
N ALA A 117 -1.91 0.50 2.78
CA ALA A 117 -1.00 -0.50 3.34
C ALA A 117 -1.76 -1.76 3.77
N LEU A 118 -2.95 -1.61 4.35
CA LEU A 118 -3.80 -2.73 4.74
C LEU A 118 -4.22 -3.53 3.50
N ALA A 119 -4.69 -2.84 2.45
CA ALA A 119 -5.07 -3.45 1.18
C ALA A 119 -3.90 -4.21 0.53
N LEU A 120 -2.70 -3.62 0.52
CA LEU A 120 -1.49 -4.27 0.01
C LEU A 120 -1.21 -5.61 0.70
N VAL A 121 -1.29 -5.66 2.03
CA VAL A 121 -1.07 -6.91 2.80
C VAL A 121 -2.12 -7.95 2.43
N LEU A 122 -3.39 -7.54 2.36
CA LEU A 122 -4.50 -8.45 2.01
C LEU A 122 -4.34 -9.00 0.60
N SER A 123 -4.00 -8.16 -0.38
CA SER A 123 -3.75 -8.59 -1.76
C SER A 123 -2.59 -9.58 -1.87
N ALA A 124 -1.59 -9.48 -0.99
CA ALA A 124 -0.45 -10.38 -0.95
C ALA A 124 -0.71 -11.67 -0.15
N THR A 125 -1.89 -11.83 0.46
CA THR A 125 -2.19 -12.95 1.37
C THR A 125 -3.16 -13.93 0.71
N ASP A 126 -3.02 -15.22 1.03
CA ASP A 126 -4.04 -16.23 0.71
C ASP A 126 -5.41 -15.83 1.30
N ASP A 127 -6.36 -15.48 0.43
CA ASP A 127 -7.72 -15.02 0.74
C ASP A 127 -8.61 -16.13 1.34
N THR A 128 -8.12 -17.36 1.47
CA THR A 128 -8.92 -18.42 2.10
C THR A 128 -8.94 -18.35 3.63
N ALA A 129 -8.02 -17.61 4.27
CA ALA A 129 -7.84 -17.64 5.72
C ALA A 129 -8.82 -16.72 6.49
N PRO A 130 -9.79 -17.28 7.24
CA PRO A 130 -10.78 -16.47 7.96
C PRO A 130 -10.18 -15.55 9.03
N ALA A 131 -9.06 -15.96 9.64
CA ALA A 131 -8.38 -15.19 10.68
C ALA A 131 -7.83 -13.85 10.19
N ILE A 132 -7.41 -13.77 8.91
CA ILE A 132 -6.90 -12.52 8.32
C ILE A 132 -8.02 -11.50 8.17
N ARG A 133 -9.20 -11.94 7.69
CA ARG A 133 -10.39 -11.08 7.58
C ARG A 133 -10.88 -10.57 8.92
N VAL A 134 -10.88 -11.42 9.95
CA VAL A 134 -11.24 -11.00 11.31
C VAL A 134 -10.28 -9.92 11.81
N LEU A 135 -8.97 -10.14 11.66
CA LEU A 135 -7.96 -9.18 12.09
C LEU A 135 -8.07 -7.84 11.32
N GLU A 136 -8.31 -7.88 10.01
CA GLU A 136 -8.57 -6.68 9.21
C GLU A 136 -9.77 -5.89 9.75
N GLN A 137 -10.88 -6.59 10.00
CA GLN A 137 -12.11 -5.96 10.48
C GLN A 137 -11.88 -5.32 11.86
N GLU A 138 -11.20 -5.99 12.78
CA GLU A 138 -10.83 -5.46 14.09
C GLU A 138 -9.98 -4.19 13.99
N ILE A 139 -9.01 -4.17 13.07
CA ILE A 139 -8.17 -2.99 12.82
C ILE A 139 -9.01 -1.82 12.35
N ARG A 140 -9.89 -2.02 11.36
CA ARG A 140 -10.77 -0.97 10.82
C ARG A 140 -11.73 -0.42 11.86
N LEU A 141 -12.40 -1.29 12.62
CA LEU A 141 -13.31 -0.88 13.69
C LEU A 141 -12.62 -0.03 14.75
N ARG A 142 -11.37 -0.37 15.11
CA ARG A 142 -10.59 0.43 16.04
C ARG A 142 -10.24 1.81 15.47
N TRP A 143 -9.88 1.90 14.20
CA TRP A 143 -9.62 3.18 13.54
C TRP A 143 -10.86 4.06 13.49
N GLU A 144 -12.03 3.48 13.20
CA GLU A 144 -13.33 4.17 13.20
C GLU A 144 -13.71 4.69 14.60
N ALA A 145 -13.55 3.85 15.63
CA ALA A 145 -13.82 4.24 17.02
C ALA A 145 -12.90 5.39 17.49
N ALA A 146 -11.63 5.37 17.06
CA ALA A 146 -10.69 6.45 17.34
C ALA A 146 -11.04 7.76 16.63
N ALA A 147 -11.62 7.70 15.42
CA ALA A 147 -12.02 8.87 14.64
C ALA A 147 -13.33 9.52 15.12
N THR A 148 -14.15 8.78 15.87
CA THR A 148 -15.45 9.24 16.41
C THR A 148 -15.38 9.73 17.86
N SER A 149 -14.23 9.58 18.51
CA SER A 149 -13.99 9.99 19.89
C SER A 149 -13.32 11.38 20.01
N ASP A 150 -13.08 12.06 18.89
CA ASP A 150 -12.63 13.46 18.76
C ASP A 150 -13.78 14.35 18.28
#